data_AF-A3YVD2-F1
#
_entry.id   AF-A3YVD2-F1
#
_cell.length_a   1.000
_cell.length_b   1.000
_cell.length_c   1.000
_cell.angle_alpha   90.00
_cell.angle_beta   90.00
_cell.angle_gamma   90.00
#
_symmetry.space_group_name_H-M   'P 1'
#
loop_
_entity.id
_entity.type
_entity.pdbx_description
1 polymer ?
#
loop_
_entity_poly.entity_id
_entity_poly.type
_entity_poly.pdbx_seq_one_letter_code
_entity_poly.pdbx_strand_id
1 'polypeptide(L)'
;MVNDTRVLKARLQARRASGGAVELLVLQPYDSAAPREAAVASSDSCWICLVRPGKRVRPGEVLQLEAAGQPPLPLEVVALDEASGGRVIRFPPGCIDASSIEALLQRYGAMPLPPYIQHPDPEQESRYQTRYAARPGAVAAPTAGLHLSDELLEAIRARGVAIATATLHVGIGTFRPLEEEDLSSLDLHSEWVEISQELVDSVAACRRRGGRVIAIGTTSVRSLEGVAALHGGSLVPFRGPVNLVIQPGFRFQLVQGLLTNFHLPRSSLLLLVSALIGRPRLLDLYEEAKSQGYRFFSYGDAMWIAPEAVLEAARP
;
A
#
# COMPACT_ATOMS: atom_id res chain seq x y z
N MET A 1 -9.35 -12.63 0.47
CA MET A 1 -7.93 -12.28 0.64
C MET A 1 -7.86 -10.87 1.20
N VAL A 2 -7.11 -10.68 2.28
CA VAL A 2 -6.90 -9.39 2.95
C VAL A 2 -5.41 -9.04 3.02
N ASN A 3 -5.08 -7.75 3.04
CA ASN A 3 -3.72 -7.28 3.28
C ASN A 3 -3.45 -7.17 4.80
N ASP A 4 -2.61 -8.05 5.35
CA ASP A 4 -2.29 -8.09 6.79
C ASP A 4 -1.20 -7.12 7.23
N THR A 5 -0.85 -6.16 6.39
CA THR A 5 0.21 -5.22 6.71
C THR A 5 -0.18 -4.27 7.84
N ARG A 6 0.66 -4.23 8.87
CA ARG A 6 0.66 -3.26 9.96
C ARG A 6 1.37 -1.98 9.51
N VAL A 7 0.68 -0.86 9.67
CA VAL A 7 1.21 0.46 9.34
C VAL A 7 2.26 0.84 10.38
N LEU A 8 3.43 1.23 9.90
CA LEU A 8 4.51 1.68 10.78
C LEU A 8 4.34 3.16 11.12
N LYS A 9 4.85 3.59 12.28
CA LYS A 9 5.00 5.01 12.65
C LYS A 9 6.10 5.69 11.81
N ALA A 10 5.94 5.66 10.49
CA ALA A 10 6.97 5.98 9.52
C ALA A 10 7.19 7.48 9.28
N ARG A 11 6.39 8.36 9.92
CA ARG A 11 6.55 9.81 9.82
C ARG A 11 7.48 10.30 10.92
N LEU A 12 8.67 10.76 10.56
CA LEU A 12 9.70 11.25 11.47
C LEU A 12 9.87 12.76 11.34
N GLN A 13 10.08 13.45 12.45
CA GLN A 13 10.49 14.86 12.44
C GLN A 13 12.01 14.94 12.57
N ALA A 14 12.62 15.84 11.81
CA ALA A 14 14.05 16.07 11.85
C ALA A 14 14.42 17.54 11.66
N ARG A 15 15.65 17.88 12.04
CA ARG A 15 16.25 19.19 11.85
C ARG A 15 17.56 19.08 11.09
N ARG A 16 17.75 19.96 10.11
CA ARG A 16 19.02 20.12 9.39
C ARG A 16 20.04 20.84 10.26
N ALA A 17 21.33 20.68 9.97
CA ALA A 17 22.39 21.48 10.60
C ALA A 17 22.18 23.00 10.44
N SER A 18 21.51 23.43 9.36
CA SER A 18 21.15 24.83 9.13
C SER A 18 19.99 25.34 10.00
N GLY A 19 19.46 24.53 10.92
CA GLY A 19 18.30 24.84 11.77
C GLY A 19 16.92 24.61 11.13
N GLY A 20 16.87 24.33 9.82
CA GLY A 20 15.62 24.11 9.09
C GLY A 20 14.95 22.78 9.45
N ALA A 21 13.65 22.81 9.76
CA ALA A 21 12.86 21.61 10.01
C ALA A 21 12.57 20.85 8.70
N VAL A 22 12.63 19.52 8.77
CA VAL A 22 12.25 18.59 7.70
C VAL A 22 11.48 17.41 8.27
N GLU A 23 10.50 16.94 7.53
CA GLU A 23 9.77 15.71 7.81
C GLU A 23 10.29 14.60 6.88
N LEU A 24 10.49 13.41 7.45
CA LEU A 24 10.81 12.20 6.72
C LEU A 24 9.61 11.26 6.74
N LEU A 25 9.29 10.67 5.59
CA LEU A 25 8.38 9.54 5.49
C LEU A 25 9.17 8.32 5.02
N VAL A 26 9.39 7.38 5.93
CA VAL A 26 10.15 6.14 5.66
C VAL A 26 9.31 5.22 4.77
N LEU A 27 9.86 4.80 3.62
CA LEU A 27 9.12 4.00 2.63
C LEU A 27 9.50 2.52 2.66
N GLN A 28 10.70 2.20 2.22
CA GLN A 28 11.17 0.82 2.04
C GLN A 28 12.69 0.74 2.20
N PRO A 29 13.22 -0.45 2.52
CA PRO A 29 14.67 -0.68 2.48
C PRO A 29 15.22 -0.33 1.10
N TYR A 30 16.41 0.26 1.08
CA TYR A 30 17.13 0.56 -0.14
C TYR A 30 17.91 -0.68 -0.56
N ASP A 31 17.46 -1.35 -1.63
CA ASP A 31 18.18 -2.47 -2.22
C ASP A 31 19.13 -1.96 -3.31
N SER A 32 20.43 -2.17 -3.12
CA SER A 32 21.48 -1.77 -4.06
C SER A 32 21.64 -2.75 -5.24
N ALA A 33 20.93 -3.89 -5.23
CA ALA A 33 20.96 -4.89 -6.30
C ALA A 33 20.21 -4.47 -7.58
N ALA A 34 19.44 -3.37 -7.54
CA ALA A 34 18.95 -2.74 -8.77
C ALA A 34 20.14 -2.13 -9.54
N PRO A 35 20.24 -2.28 -10.88
CA PRO A 35 21.36 -1.74 -11.65
C PRO A 35 21.31 -0.21 -11.60
N ARG A 36 22.00 0.40 -10.63
CA ARG A 36 22.04 1.85 -10.44
C ARG A 36 23.45 2.27 -10.11
N GLU A 37 23.96 3.24 -10.86
CA GLU A 37 25.35 3.67 -10.96
C GLU A 37 25.95 4.34 -9.72
N ALA A 38 25.29 4.25 -8.55
CA ALA A 38 25.80 4.85 -7.32
C ALA A 38 26.33 3.76 -6.38
N ALA A 39 27.66 3.66 -6.31
CA ALA A 39 28.40 2.82 -5.38
C ALA A 39 28.14 3.24 -3.92
N VAL A 40 27.07 2.71 -3.31
CA VAL A 40 26.89 2.74 -1.86
C VAL A 40 27.55 1.48 -1.31
N ALA A 41 28.69 1.64 -0.63
CA ALA A 41 29.55 0.55 -0.17
C ALA A 41 28.92 -0.42 0.88
N SER A 42 27.69 -0.15 1.31
CA SER A 42 26.82 -1.07 2.05
C SER A 42 25.39 -0.53 2.00
N SER A 43 24.44 -1.31 1.46
CA SER A 43 22.99 -1.02 1.53
C SER A 43 22.39 -1.33 2.91
N ASP A 44 23.19 -1.82 3.86
CA ASP A 44 22.68 -2.18 5.18
C ASP A 44 22.14 -0.95 5.88
N SER A 45 20.92 -1.08 6.40
CA SER A 45 20.21 0.00 7.12
C SER A 45 19.94 1.26 6.32
N CYS A 46 20.03 1.21 4.98
CA CYS A 46 19.63 2.31 4.12
C CYS A 46 18.15 2.18 3.76
N TRP A 47 17.41 3.29 3.80
CA TRP A 47 15.99 3.35 3.49
C TRP A 47 15.69 4.49 2.52
N ILE A 48 14.77 4.24 1.60
CA ILE A 48 14.19 5.31 0.79
C ILE A 48 13.19 6.07 1.66
N CYS A 49 13.36 7.39 1.75
CA CYS A 49 12.48 8.28 2.49
C CYS A 49 12.03 9.46 1.61
N LEU A 50 10.78 9.89 1.73
CA LEU A 50 10.40 11.20 1.21
C LEU A 50 10.74 12.27 2.22
N VAL A 51 11.20 13.41 1.73
CA VAL A 51 11.63 14.52 2.58
C VAL A 51 10.81 15.76 2.24
N ARG A 52 10.25 16.42 3.27
CA ARG A 52 9.49 17.65 3.11
C ARG A 52 9.96 18.72 4.11
N PRO A 53 10.47 19.88 3.67
CA PRO A 53 10.87 20.24 2.30
C PRO A 53 12.16 19.51 1.86
N GLY A 54 12.10 18.73 0.78
CA GLY A 54 13.23 17.87 0.35
C GLY A 54 14.20 18.47 -0.66
N LYS A 55 13.78 19.45 -1.49
CA LYS A 55 14.59 19.96 -2.62
C LYS A 55 15.99 20.44 -2.24
N ARG A 56 16.16 20.96 -1.03
CA ARG A 56 17.44 21.51 -0.54
C ARG A 56 18.26 20.55 0.30
N VAL A 57 17.77 19.33 0.56
CA VAL A 57 18.49 18.29 1.30
C VAL A 57 19.36 17.51 0.30
N ARG A 58 20.67 17.56 0.50
CA ARG A 58 21.69 16.96 -0.38
C ARG A 58 22.37 15.75 0.28
N PRO A 59 22.95 14.83 -0.53
CA PRO A 59 23.84 13.80 -0.03
C PRO A 59 24.96 14.38 0.85
N GLY A 60 25.34 13.65 1.90
CA GLY A 60 26.30 14.06 2.92
C GLY A 60 25.72 14.93 4.05
N GLU A 61 24.48 15.42 3.94
CA GLU A 61 23.83 16.15 5.04
C GLU A 61 23.46 15.20 6.19
N VAL A 62 23.64 15.68 7.42
CA VAL A 62 23.16 15.01 8.64
C VAL A 62 21.85 15.66 9.09
N LEU A 63 20.82 14.83 9.24
CA LEU A 63 19.51 15.18 9.77
C LEU A 63 19.42 14.70 11.21
N GLN A 64 19.07 15.59 12.13
CA GLN A 64 18.85 15.26 13.54
C GLN A 64 17.38 14.88 13.74
N LEU A 65 17.07 13.60 13.96
CA LEU A 65 15.73 13.17 14.34
C LEU A 65 15.34 13.75 15.69
N GLU A 66 14.12 14.27 15.80
CA GLU A 66 13.57 14.88 17.00
C GLU A 66 12.26 14.16 17.39
N ALA A 67 12.17 13.75 18.66
CA ALA A 67 10.94 13.23 19.25
C ALA A 67 10.87 13.56 20.74
N ALA A 68 9.66 13.74 21.27
CA ALA A 68 9.46 14.12 22.66
C ALA A 68 10.03 13.06 23.62
N GLY A 69 10.90 13.47 24.55
CA GLY A 69 11.53 12.57 25.52
C GLY A 69 12.60 11.65 24.95
N GLN A 70 13.03 11.84 23.69
CA GLN A 70 14.12 11.11 23.08
C GLN A 70 15.34 12.03 22.84
N PRO A 71 16.57 11.54 22.99
CA PRO A 71 17.75 12.29 22.56
C PRO A 71 17.75 12.46 21.03
N PRO A 72 18.30 13.55 20.48
CA PRO A 72 18.45 13.69 19.03
C PRO A 72 19.26 12.53 18.44
N LEU A 73 18.79 11.97 17.32
CA LEU A 73 19.44 10.86 16.63
C LEU A 73 19.90 11.31 15.24
N PRO A 74 21.21 11.35 14.95
CA PRO A 74 21.71 11.74 13.63
C PRO A 74 21.44 10.66 12.59
N LEU A 75 20.94 11.06 11.42
CA LEU A 75 20.78 10.25 10.23
C LEU A 75 21.51 10.89 9.06
N GLU A 76 22.20 10.08 8.27
CA GLU A 76 22.97 10.55 7.10
C GLU A 76 22.13 10.43 5.82
N VAL A 77 22.10 11.49 5.01
CA VAL A 77 21.55 11.44 3.66
C VAL A 77 22.63 10.87 2.74
N VAL A 78 22.45 9.65 2.28
CA VAL A 78 23.44 8.92 1.47
C VAL A 78 23.33 9.29 0.00
N ALA A 79 22.12 9.37 -0.54
CA ALA A 79 21.90 9.57 -1.96
C ALA A 79 20.53 10.22 -2.26
N LEU A 80 20.35 10.61 -3.51
CA LEU A 80 19.05 10.92 -4.10
C LEU A 80 18.48 9.63 -4.70
N ASP A 81 17.18 9.38 -4.52
CA ASP A 81 16.48 8.34 -5.27
C ASP A 81 15.60 8.99 -6.34
N GLU A 82 16.10 9.06 -7.57
CA GLU A 82 15.42 9.77 -8.67
C GLU A 82 14.05 9.15 -8.99
N ALA A 83 13.93 7.83 -8.89
CA ALA A 83 12.69 7.12 -9.21
C ALA A 83 11.52 7.47 -8.29
N SER A 84 11.75 7.63 -6.98
CA SER A 84 10.70 8.09 -6.05
C SER A 84 10.67 9.62 -5.87
N GLY A 85 11.74 10.31 -6.28
CA GLY A 85 12.03 11.70 -5.88
C GLY A 85 12.49 11.84 -4.42
N GLY A 86 12.77 10.72 -3.75
CA GLY A 86 13.13 10.63 -2.34
C GLY A 86 14.62 10.85 -2.04
N ARG A 87 14.99 10.52 -0.81
CA ARG A 87 16.37 10.47 -0.32
C ARG A 87 16.65 9.08 0.23
N VAL A 88 17.84 8.57 -0.02
CA VAL A 88 18.35 7.39 0.68
C VAL A 88 18.93 7.87 2.00
N ILE A 89 18.34 7.42 3.11
CA ILE A 89 18.72 7.80 4.47
C ILE A 89 19.31 6.58 5.16
N ARG A 90 20.48 6.74 5.77
CA ARG A 90 21.12 5.70 6.58
C ARG A 90 20.60 5.76 8.01
N PHE A 91 19.94 4.69 8.41
CA PHE A 91 19.50 4.44 9.78
C PHE A 91 20.59 3.73 10.59
N PRO A 92 20.44 3.68 11.94
CA PRO A 92 21.37 2.93 12.79
C PRO A 92 21.55 1.49 12.32
N PRO A 93 22.74 0.90 12.49
CA PRO A 93 23.03 -0.48 12.11
C PRO A 93 21.98 -1.46 12.64
N GLY A 94 21.59 -2.41 11.79
CA GLY A 94 20.59 -3.42 12.10
C GLY A 94 19.17 -3.05 11.67
N CYS A 95 18.89 -1.81 11.25
CA CYS A 95 17.60 -1.42 10.69
C CYS A 95 17.45 -1.87 9.22
N ILE A 96 17.53 -3.18 8.95
CA ILE A 96 17.62 -3.74 7.60
C ILE A 96 16.26 -3.95 6.91
N ASP A 97 15.19 -4.06 7.68
CA ASP A 97 13.84 -4.36 7.20
C ASP A 97 12.76 -3.76 8.12
N ALA A 98 11.49 -3.90 7.72
CA ALA A 98 10.35 -3.34 8.43
C ALA A 98 10.26 -3.81 9.90
N SER A 99 10.68 -5.04 10.21
CA SER A 99 10.65 -5.58 11.57
C SER A 99 11.75 -4.99 12.43
N SER A 100 12.95 -4.84 11.89
CA SER A 100 14.12 -4.39 12.65
C SER A 100 14.15 -2.89 12.89
N ILE A 101 13.59 -2.08 11.97
CA ILE A 101 13.46 -0.62 12.16
C ILE A 101 12.29 -0.24 13.09
N GLU A 102 11.33 -1.14 13.31
CA GLU A 102 10.05 -0.83 13.97
C GLU A 102 10.24 -0.20 15.36
N ALA A 103 11.15 -0.72 16.19
CA ALA A 103 11.40 -0.19 17.53
C ALA A 103 11.98 1.24 17.52
N LEU A 104 12.68 1.63 16.45
CA LEU A 104 13.12 3.01 16.24
C LEU A 104 11.93 3.88 15.85
N LEU A 105 11.13 3.44 14.88
CA LEU A 105 9.94 4.18 14.42
C LEU A 105 8.91 4.36 15.55
N GLN A 106 8.74 3.39 16.43
CA GLN A 106 7.86 3.51 17.60
C GLN A 106 8.30 4.62 18.56
N ARG A 107 9.61 4.86 18.69
CA ARG A 107 10.17 5.89 19.58
C ARG A 107 10.22 7.28 18.95
N TYR A 108 10.59 7.35 17.67
CA TYR A 108 10.86 8.62 16.99
C TYR A 108 9.76 9.06 16.03
N GLY A 109 8.83 8.17 15.71
CA GLY A 109 7.87 8.38 14.64
C GLY A 109 6.45 8.56 15.11
N ALA A 110 5.64 9.00 14.14
CA ALA A 110 4.20 9.16 14.25
C ALA A 110 3.51 8.41 13.11
N MET A 111 2.23 8.12 13.31
CA MET A 111 1.39 7.51 12.28
C MET A 111 1.32 8.42 11.04
N PRO A 112 1.69 7.93 9.84
CA PRO A 112 1.60 8.67 8.59
C PRO A 112 0.14 8.75 8.11
N LEU A 113 -0.66 9.58 8.77
CA LEU A 113 -2.05 9.80 8.39
C LEU A 113 -2.16 10.56 7.06
N PRO A 114 -3.18 10.26 6.24
CA PRO A 114 -3.45 10.99 5.01
C PRO A 114 -3.55 12.51 5.22
N PRO A 115 -3.10 13.34 4.27
CA PRO A 115 -2.98 14.79 4.45
C PRO A 115 -4.30 15.53 4.65
N TYR A 116 -5.43 14.92 4.25
CA TYR A 116 -6.76 15.49 4.47
C TYR A 116 -7.26 15.31 5.93
N ILE A 117 -6.56 14.53 6.76
CA ILE A 117 -6.87 14.38 8.19
C ILE A 117 -6.10 15.46 8.95
N GLN A 118 -6.78 16.57 9.24
CA GLN A 118 -6.16 17.74 9.85
C GLN A 118 -6.07 17.65 11.38
N HIS A 119 -6.98 16.89 12.00
CA HIS A 119 -7.08 16.76 13.46
C HIS A 119 -7.14 15.28 13.85
N PRO A 120 -5.99 14.63 14.09
CA PRO A 120 -5.99 13.28 14.61
C PRO A 120 -6.48 13.29 16.07
N ASP A 121 -7.55 12.57 16.35
CA ASP A 121 -7.90 12.22 17.72
C ASP A 121 -6.96 11.11 18.27
N PRO A 122 -6.86 10.93 19.60
CA PRO A 122 -5.98 9.93 20.21
C PRO A 122 -6.27 8.48 19.79
N GLU A 123 -7.49 8.17 19.32
CA GLU A 123 -7.88 6.85 18.84
C GLU A 123 -7.59 6.67 17.34
N GLN A 124 -7.24 7.72 16.60
CA GLN A 124 -6.99 7.59 15.16
C GLN A 124 -5.84 6.65 14.84
N GLU A 125 -4.85 6.56 15.73
CA GLU A 125 -3.75 5.63 15.54
C GLU A 125 -4.24 4.17 15.55
N SER A 126 -5.14 3.81 16.47
CA SER A 126 -5.71 2.47 16.54
C SER A 126 -6.74 2.20 15.44
N ARG A 127 -7.48 3.24 15.01
CA ARG A 127 -8.45 3.16 13.91
C ARG A 127 -7.81 3.11 12.53
N TYR A 128 -6.57 3.58 12.38
CA TYR A 128 -5.81 3.48 11.12
C TYR A 128 -5.06 2.15 10.99
N GLN A 129 -5.65 1.08 11.54
CA GLN A 129 -5.13 -0.26 11.44
C GLN A 129 -6.29 -1.25 11.25
N THR A 130 -6.10 -2.19 10.32
CA THR A 130 -7.02 -3.32 10.14
C THR A 130 -6.96 -4.28 11.34
N ARG A 131 -8.09 -4.91 11.66
CA ARG A 131 -8.20 -5.84 12.80
C ARG A 131 -7.34 -7.10 12.68
N TYR A 132 -6.94 -7.44 11.45
CA TYR A 132 -6.10 -8.59 11.11
C TYR A 132 -4.66 -8.20 10.77
N ALA A 133 -4.22 -7.00 11.15
CA ALA A 133 -2.86 -6.56 10.92
C ALA A 133 -1.85 -7.34 11.76
N ALA A 134 -0.84 -7.90 11.11
CA ALA A 134 0.15 -8.77 11.74
C ALA A 134 1.59 -8.39 11.37
N ARG A 135 1.84 -8.00 10.11
CA ARG A 135 3.19 -7.90 9.55
C ARG A 135 3.58 -6.44 9.32
N PRO A 136 4.65 -5.91 9.95
CA PRO A 136 5.04 -4.51 9.75
C PRO A 136 5.45 -4.24 8.29
N GLY A 137 5.08 -3.08 7.74
CA GLY A 137 5.77 -2.56 6.55
C GLY A 137 5.01 -1.64 5.60
N ALA A 138 3.76 -1.26 5.86
CA ALA A 138 3.07 -0.27 5.04
C ALA A 138 3.28 1.13 5.60
N VAL A 139 3.37 2.10 4.68
CA VAL A 139 3.33 3.53 4.98
C VAL A 139 1.90 4.06 5.01
N ALA A 140 0.95 3.29 4.47
CA ALA A 140 -0.47 3.62 4.45
C ALA A 140 -1.32 2.39 4.74
N ALA A 141 -2.40 2.57 5.50
CA ALA A 141 -3.30 1.47 5.83
C ALA A 141 -4.03 0.94 4.58
N PRO A 142 -4.28 -0.39 4.47
CA PRO A 142 -5.18 -0.95 3.47
C PRO A 142 -6.63 -0.59 3.83
N THR A 143 -7.07 0.60 3.41
CA THR A 143 -8.22 1.26 4.03
C THR A 143 -9.57 0.61 3.74
N ALA A 144 -9.72 -0.12 2.63
CA ALA A 144 -10.90 -0.96 2.41
C ALA A 144 -11.06 -2.05 3.48
N GLY A 145 -9.94 -2.45 4.09
CA GLY A 145 -9.90 -3.41 5.18
C GLY A 145 -10.40 -2.87 6.52
N LEU A 146 -10.45 -1.54 6.70
CA LEU A 146 -10.88 -0.90 7.95
C LEU A 146 -12.38 -1.08 8.22
N HIS A 147 -13.15 -1.43 7.18
CA HIS A 147 -14.58 -1.74 7.27
C HIS A 147 -14.87 -3.10 7.93
N LEU A 148 -13.84 -3.95 8.09
CA LEU A 148 -14.00 -5.29 8.66
C LEU A 148 -13.75 -5.24 10.17
N SER A 149 -14.84 -5.12 10.93
CA SER A 149 -14.82 -5.22 12.39
C SER A 149 -14.57 -6.66 12.86
N ASP A 150 -14.23 -6.83 14.13
CA ASP A 150 -14.03 -8.14 14.73
C ASP A 150 -15.30 -9.00 14.63
N GLU A 151 -16.48 -8.39 14.84
CA GLU A 151 -17.79 -9.04 14.72
C GLU A 151 -18.07 -9.49 13.27
N LEU A 152 -17.73 -8.66 12.28
CA LEU A 152 -17.91 -9.01 10.87
C LEU A 152 -16.95 -10.12 10.44
N LEU A 153 -15.69 -10.06 10.87
CA LEU A 153 -14.71 -11.12 10.60
C LEU A 153 -15.16 -12.45 11.20
N GLU A 154 -15.70 -12.44 12.42
CA GLU A 154 -16.21 -13.64 13.05
C GLU A 154 -17.47 -14.18 12.36
N ALA A 155 -18.40 -13.30 11.96
CA ALA A 155 -19.56 -13.69 11.18
C ALA A 155 -19.18 -14.32 9.82
N ILE A 156 -18.13 -13.81 9.18
CA ILE A 156 -17.57 -14.38 7.93
C ILE A 156 -17.02 -15.79 8.19
N ARG A 157 -16.22 -15.97 9.25
CA ARG A 157 -15.65 -17.30 9.61
C ARG A 157 -16.73 -18.30 9.99
N ALA A 158 -17.73 -17.90 10.77
CA ALA A 158 -18.85 -18.74 11.19
C ALA A 158 -19.67 -19.26 9.99
N ARG A 159 -19.65 -18.55 8.86
CA ARG A 159 -20.27 -18.99 7.59
C ARG A 159 -19.37 -19.91 6.75
N GLY A 160 -18.22 -20.33 7.27
CA GLY A 160 -17.27 -21.21 6.57
C GLY A 160 -16.47 -20.50 5.48
N VAL A 161 -16.44 -19.16 5.47
CA VAL A 161 -15.62 -18.39 4.53
C VAL A 161 -14.20 -18.28 5.08
N ALA A 162 -13.25 -18.84 4.34
CA ALA A 162 -11.83 -18.76 4.69
C ALA A 162 -11.30 -17.34 4.48
N ILE A 163 -10.53 -16.84 5.46
CA ILE A 163 -9.78 -15.59 5.36
C ILE A 163 -8.31 -15.96 5.16
N ALA A 164 -7.76 -15.59 4.01
CA ALA A 164 -6.34 -15.74 3.68
C ALA A 164 -5.69 -14.37 3.59
N THR A 165 -4.44 -14.26 4.04
CA THR A 165 -3.70 -13.00 4.13
C THR A 165 -2.56 -12.94 3.12
N ALA A 166 -2.22 -11.73 2.69
CA ALA A 166 -0.97 -11.40 2.00
C ALA A 166 -0.36 -10.16 2.66
N THR A 167 0.97 -10.03 2.65
CA THR A 167 1.64 -8.82 3.13
C THR A 167 2.01 -7.95 1.94
N LEU A 168 1.38 -6.78 1.85
CA LEU A 168 1.51 -5.86 0.71
C LEU A 168 1.91 -4.47 1.21
N HIS A 169 3.04 -3.97 0.73
CA HIS A 169 3.49 -2.62 1.05
C HIS A 169 3.00 -1.65 -0.03
N VAL A 170 2.02 -0.84 0.36
CA VAL A 170 1.49 0.23 -0.50
C VAL A 170 2.52 1.35 -0.57
N GLY A 171 3.07 1.57 -1.77
CA GLY A 171 3.94 2.71 -2.04
C GLY A 171 3.15 4.03 -2.03
N ILE A 172 3.82 5.17 -1.82
CA ILE A 172 3.13 6.47 -1.79
C ILE A 172 2.42 6.83 -3.11
N GLY A 173 2.88 6.20 -4.20
CA GLY A 173 2.38 6.40 -5.54
C GLY A 173 0.89 6.16 -5.73
N THR A 174 0.30 5.29 -4.91
CA THR A 174 -1.10 4.89 -5.02
C THR A 174 -2.06 6.06 -4.77
N PHE A 175 -1.60 7.15 -4.15
CA PHE A 175 -2.39 8.35 -3.89
C PHE A 175 -2.09 9.53 -4.82
N ARG A 176 -1.11 9.42 -5.73
CA ARG A 176 -0.85 10.49 -6.69
C ARG A 176 -1.93 10.49 -7.77
N PRO A 177 -2.58 11.64 -8.04
CA PRO A 177 -3.48 11.76 -9.19
C PRO A 177 -2.73 11.40 -10.47
N LEU A 178 -3.45 10.82 -11.44
CA LEU A 178 -2.88 10.64 -12.78
C LEU A 178 -2.78 12.02 -13.42
N GLU A 179 -1.55 12.45 -13.73
CA GLU A 179 -1.29 13.74 -14.37
C GLU A 179 -1.50 13.67 -15.89
N GLU A 180 -1.41 12.48 -16.48
CA GLU A 180 -1.50 12.23 -17.92
C GLU A 180 -2.94 11.94 -18.37
N GLU A 181 -3.35 12.52 -19.51
CA GLU A 181 -4.65 12.25 -20.15
C GLU A 181 -4.61 10.97 -21.01
N ASP A 182 -3.44 10.60 -21.55
CA ASP A 182 -3.21 9.32 -22.21
C ASP A 182 -2.77 8.28 -21.19
N LEU A 183 -3.55 7.21 -21.07
CA LEU A 183 -3.35 6.16 -20.07
C LEU A 183 -2.71 4.91 -20.69
N SER A 184 -2.38 4.93 -21.99
CA SER A 184 -1.81 3.79 -22.71
C SER A 184 -0.39 3.43 -22.27
N SER A 185 0.36 4.41 -21.76
CA SER A 185 1.74 4.28 -21.25
C SER A 185 1.85 4.41 -19.73
N LEU A 186 0.75 4.22 -19.00
CA LEU A 186 0.69 4.53 -17.58
C LEU A 186 1.62 3.61 -16.78
N ASP A 187 2.69 4.18 -16.21
CA ASP A 187 3.57 3.46 -15.30
C ASP A 187 3.09 3.66 -13.85
N LEU A 188 2.68 2.57 -13.20
CA LEU A 188 2.31 2.63 -11.79
C LEU A 188 3.54 2.43 -10.91
N HIS A 189 3.50 3.03 -9.72
CA HIS A 189 4.47 2.68 -8.71
C HIS A 189 4.34 1.19 -8.35
N SER A 190 5.49 0.51 -8.29
CA SER A 190 5.58 -0.87 -7.86
C SER A 190 5.07 -1.03 -6.43
N GLU A 191 4.22 -2.03 -6.22
CA GLU A 191 3.84 -2.47 -4.88
C GLU A 191 4.72 -3.65 -4.50
N TRP A 192 5.29 -3.65 -3.31
CA TRP A 192 6.02 -4.82 -2.82
C TRP A 192 5.03 -5.81 -2.23
N VAL A 193 5.19 -7.08 -2.60
CA VAL A 193 4.23 -8.15 -2.31
C VAL A 193 4.97 -9.35 -1.73
N GLU A 194 4.41 -9.93 -0.66
CA GLU A 194 4.78 -11.25 -0.14
C GLU A 194 3.55 -12.17 -0.13
N ILE A 195 3.61 -13.22 -0.95
CA ILE A 195 2.63 -14.29 -1.07
C ILE A 195 3.26 -15.56 -0.54
N SER A 196 2.70 -16.09 0.54
CA SER A 196 3.14 -17.34 1.16
C SER A 196 2.60 -18.56 0.42
N GLN A 197 3.23 -19.72 0.64
CA GLN A 197 2.69 -21.01 0.18
C GLN A 197 1.29 -21.28 0.77
N GLU A 198 1.05 -20.89 2.02
CA GLU A 198 -0.25 -21.04 2.68
C GLU A 198 -1.38 -20.28 1.94
N LEU A 199 -1.10 -19.06 1.47
CA LEU A 199 -2.05 -18.30 0.65
C LEU A 199 -2.34 -19.01 -0.67
N VAL A 200 -1.30 -19.51 -1.35
CA VAL A 200 -1.42 -20.27 -2.60
C VAL A 200 -2.31 -21.49 -2.40
N ASP A 201 -2.03 -22.28 -1.37
CA ASP A 201 -2.77 -23.50 -1.04
C ASP A 201 -4.23 -23.18 -0.69
N SER A 202 -4.47 -22.10 0.05
CA SER A 202 -5.81 -21.62 0.42
C SER A 202 -6.62 -21.21 -0.82
N VAL A 203 -6.01 -20.48 -1.75
CA VAL A 203 -6.64 -20.07 -3.02
C VAL A 203 -6.92 -21.29 -3.90
N ALA A 204 -5.96 -22.21 -4.04
CA ALA A 204 -6.13 -23.43 -4.81
C ALA A 204 -7.24 -24.31 -4.23
N ALA A 205 -7.27 -24.50 -2.91
CA ALA A 205 -8.34 -25.22 -2.22
C ALA A 205 -9.70 -24.54 -2.42
N CYS A 206 -9.75 -23.20 -2.44
CA CYS A 206 -10.97 -22.43 -2.71
C CYS A 206 -11.51 -22.70 -4.11
N ARG A 207 -10.64 -22.66 -5.11
CA ARG A 207 -11.03 -22.92 -6.51
C ARG A 207 -11.46 -24.38 -6.71
N ARG A 208 -10.74 -25.35 -6.12
CA ARG A 208 -11.09 -26.79 -6.23
C ARG A 208 -12.51 -27.11 -5.74
N ARG A 209 -13.01 -26.39 -4.73
CA ARG A 209 -14.37 -26.56 -4.19
C ARG A 209 -15.44 -25.70 -4.88
N GLY A 210 -15.12 -25.08 -6.03
CA GLY A 210 -16.02 -24.13 -6.70
C GLY A 210 -16.25 -22.82 -5.92
N GLY A 211 -15.38 -22.54 -4.95
CA GLY A 211 -15.41 -21.31 -4.17
C GLY A 211 -14.95 -20.10 -4.98
N ARG A 212 -15.12 -18.92 -4.37
CA ARG A 212 -14.85 -17.63 -5.01
C ARG A 212 -13.75 -16.89 -4.27
N VAL A 213 -12.79 -16.31 -5.01
CA VAL A 213 -11.73 -15.49 -4.42
C VAL A 213 -12.16 -14.04 -4.42
N ILE A 214 -12.41 -13.51 -3.22
CA ILE A 214 -12.81 -12.12 -3.01
C ILE A 214 -11.63 -11.33 -2.46
N ALA A 215 -11.27 -10.23 -3.12
CA ALA A 215 -10.22 -9.33 -2.66
C ALA A 215 -10.79 -8.21 -1.78
N ILE A 216 -10.10 -7.89 -0.70
CA ILE A 216 -10.40 -6.71 0.13
C ILE A 216 -9.33 -5.66 -0.16
N GLY A 217 -9.71 -4.63 -0.90
CA GLY A 217 -8.84 -3.55 -1.38
C GLY A 217 -8.23 -3.80 -2.77
N THR A 218 -8.00 -2.72 -3.51
CA THR A 218 -7.44 -2.73 -4.87
C THR A 218 -5.97 -3.19 -4.92
N THR A 219 -5.15 -2.86 -3.91
CA THR A 219 -3.79 -3.39 -3.76
C THR A 219 -3.80 -4.91 -3.70
N SER A 220 -4.76 -5.52 -2.99
CA SER A 220 -4.92 -6.97 -2.94
C SER A 220 -5.23 -7.57 -4.31
N VAL A 221 -6.03 -6.88 -5.13
CA VAL A 221 -6.32 -7.28 -6.52
C VAL A 221 -5.05 -7.21 -7.37
N ARG A 222 -4.38 -6.04 -7.40
CA ARG A 222 -3.16 -5.83 -8.19
C ARG A 222 -2.07 -6.83 -7.83
N SER A 223 -1.93 -7.13 -6.54
CA SER A 223 -0.92 -8.07 -6.04
C SER A 223 -1.20 -9.50 -6.50
N LEU A 224 -2.42 -10.00 -6.32
CA LEU A 224 -2.79 -11.36 -6.75
C LEU A 224 -2.71 -11.50 -8.27
N GLU A 225 -3.35 -10.59 -9.00
CA GLU A 225 -3.39 -10.63 -10.46
C GLU A 225 -2.01 -10.36 -11.07
N GLY A 226 -1.20 -9.52 -10.45
CA GLY A 226 0.15 -9.24 -10.90
C GLY A 226 1.09 -10.43 -10.72
N VAL A 227 1.05 -11.11 -9.56
CA VAL A 227 1.79 -12.36 -9.39
C VAL A 227 1.30 -13.43 -10.36
N ALA A 228 -0.02 -13.55 -10.55
CA ALA A 228 -0.58 -14.48 -11.53
C ALA A 228 -0.10 -14.18 -12.95
N ALA A 229 -0.14 -12.92 -13.39
CA ALA A 229 0.30 -12.50 -14.72
C ALA A 229 1.78 -12.81 -14.97
N LEU A 230 2.64 -12.60 -13.97
CA LEU A 230 4.07 -12.95 -14.04
C LEU A 230 4.32 -14.46 -14.19
N HIS A 231 3.38 -15.30 -13.77
CA HIS A 231 3.53 -16.76 -13.72
C HIS A 231 2.45 -17.46 -14.55
N GLY A 232 2.09 -16.91 -15.71
CA GLY A 232 1.22 -17.56 -16.68
C GLY A 232 -0.21 -17.83 -16.19
N GLY A 233 -0.74 -16.94 -15.34
CA GLY A 233 -2.09 -17.02 -14.76
C GLY A 233 -2.18 -17.85 -13.47
N SER A 234 -1.05 -18.34 -12.94
CA SER A 234 -1.01 -19.14 -11.70
C SER A 234 -0.48 -18.35 -10.51
N LEU A 235 -1.12 -18.51 -9.36
CA LEU A 235 -0.60 -17.97 -8.11
C LEU A 235 0.52 -18.89 -7.58
N VAL A 236 1.69 -18.33 -7.31
CA VAL A 236 2.84 -19.03 -6.73
C VAL A 236 3.38 -18.26 -5.53
N PRO A 237 4.15 -18.88 -4.62
CA PRO A 237 4.86 -18.16 -3.59
C PRO A 237 5.77 -17.11 -4.24
N PHE A 238 5.66 -15.87 -3.79
CA PHE A 238 6.34 -14.75 -4.44
C PHE A 238 6.70 -13.70 -3.41
N ARG A 239 7.89 -13.12 -3.55
CA ARG A 239 8.34 -11.98 -2.74
C ARG A 239 9.07 -11.00 -3.65
N GLY A 240 8.53 -9.80 -3.79
CA GLY A 240 9.13 -8.78 -4.65
C GLY A 240 8.15 -7.72 -5.14
N PRO A 241 8.64 -6.81 -6.00
CA PRO A 241 7.80 -5.77 -6.59
C PRO A 241 6.85 -6.33 -7.65
N VAL A 242 5.65 -5.79 -7.69
CA VAL A 242 4.63 -6.01 -8.73
C VAL A 242 4.23 -4.64 -9.28
N ASN A 243 4.28 -4.53 -10.61
CA ASN A 243 3.87 -3.32 -11.33
C ASN A 243 2.79 -3.65 -12.37
N LEU A 244 1.66 -4.19 -11.90
CA LEU A 244 0.52 -4.46 -12.77
C LEU A 244 -0.42 -3.25 -12.82
N VAL A 245 -0.71 -2.83 -14.05
CA VAL A 245 -1.76 -1.86 -14.38
C VAL A 245 -2.99 -2.63 -14.85
N ILE A 246 -4.10 -2.47 -14.14
CA ILE A 246 -5.38 -3.09 -14.49
C ILE A 246 -6.26 -2.01 -15.12
N GLN A 247 -6.65 -2.24 -16.38
CA GLN A 247 -7.44 -1.31 -17.18
C GLN A 247 -8.58 -2.05 -17.92
N PRO A 248 -9.61 -1.35 -18.44
CA PRO A 248 -10.68 -1.98 -19.20
C PRO A 248 -10.17 -2.93 -20.29
N GLY A 249 -10.75 -4.13 -20.35
CA GLY A 249 -10.27 -5.22 -21.22
C GLY A 249 -9.34 -6.21 -20.52
N PHE A 250 -8.90 -5.94 -19.28
CA PHE A 250 -8.14 -6.89 -18.47
C PHE A 250 -8.97 -8.13 -18.11
N ARG A 251 -8.38 -9.32 -18.30
CA ARG A 251 -8.96 -10.59 -17.87
C ARG A 251 -8.35 -11.02 -16.54
N PHE A 252 -9.18 -11.05 -15.49
CA PHE A 252 -8.77 -11.48 -14.17
C PHE A 252 -8.57 -12.99 -14.16
N GLN A 253 -7.57 -13.47 -13.42
CA GLN A 253 -7.21 -14.89 -13.32
C GLN A 253 -7.62 -15.50 -11.99
N LEU A 254 -7.76 -14.67 -10.95
CA LEU A 254 -8.01 -15.12 -9.59
C LEU A 254 -9.22 -14.42 -8.98
N VAL A 255 -9.25 -13.08 -9.02
CA VAL A 255 -10.21 -12.27 -8.30
C VAL A 255 -11.57 -12.32 -8.99
N GLN A 256 -12.59 -12.67 -8.21
CA GLN A 256 -13.97 -12.77 -8.65
C GLN A 256 -14.88 -11.77 -7.93
N GLY A 257 -14.37 -10.95 -7.02
CA GLY A 257 -15.15 -9.91 -6.36
C GLY A 257 -14.25 -9.02 -5.52
N LEU A 258 -14.75 -7.83 -5.18
CA LEU A 258 -13.95 -6.77 -4.58
C LEU A 258 -14.75 -6.00 -3.54
N LEU A 259 -14.20 -5.86 -2.33
CA LEU A 259 -14.58 -4.79 -1.41
C LEU A 259 -13.55 -3.67 -1.53
N THR A 260 -13.97 -2.46 -1.86
CA THR A 260 -13.08 -1.30 -1.98
C THR A 260 -13.75 -0.03 -1.48
N ASN A 261 -13.00 1.07 -1.39
CA ASN A 261 -13.55 2.39 -1.08
C ASN A 261 -14.03 3.09 -2.36
N PHE A 262 -14.72 4.22 -2.20
CA PHE A 262 -14.91 5.16 -3.31
C PHE A 262 -13.64 5.97 -3.58
N HIS A 263 -13.18 5.95 -4.83
CA HIS A 263 -11.89 6.50 -5.26
C HIS A 263 -12.05 7.88 -5.91
N LEU A 264 -10.97 8.65 -5.96
CA LEU A 264 -10.96 9.94 -6.63
C LEU A 264 -11.16 9.79 -8.16
N PRO A 265 -11.84 10.76 -8.80
CA PRO A 265 -11.80 10.90 -10.25
C PRO A 265 -10.35 10.94 -10.77
N ARG A 266 -10.12 10.38 -11.96
CA ARG A 266 -8.78 10.31 -12.60
C ARG A 266 -7.72 9.59 -11.74
N SER A 267 -8.12 8.54 -11.04
CA SER A 267 -7.19 7.64 -10.34
C SER A 267 -7.08 6.29 -11.06
N SER A 268 -5.91 5.66 -11.01
CA SER A 268 -5.68 4.31 -11.54
C SER A 268 -6.58 3.26 -10.86
N LEU A 269 -7.00 3.52 -9.62
CA LEU A 269 -7.95 2.68 -8.91
C LEU A 269 -9.32 2.63 -9.58
N LEU A 270 -9.78 3.74 -10.19
CA LEU A 270 -11.00 3.74 -10.99
C LEU A 270 -10.86 2.93 -12.28
N LEU A 271 -9.68 2.90 -12.90
CA LEU A 271 -9.44 2.06 -14.08
C LEU A 271 -9.57 0.58 -13.73
N LEU A 272 -9.01 0.16 -12.60
CA LEU A 272 -9.13 -1.20 -12.09
C LEU A 272 -10.59 -1.57 -11.84
N VAL A 273 -11.34 -0.72 -11.14
CA VAL A 273 -12.77 -0.98 -10.89
C VAL A 273 -13.54 -0.99 -12.22
N SER A 274 -13.23 -0.08 -13.15
CA SER A 274 -13.84 -0.03 -14.47
C SER A 274 -13.53 -1.28 -15.30
N ALA A 275 -12.37 -1.91 -15.12
CA ALA A 275 -12.03 -3.18 -15.75
C ALA A 275 -12.91 -4.32 -15.22
N LEU A 276 -13.28 -4.24 -13.94
CA LEU A 276 -14.05 -5.28 -13.26
C LEU A 276 -15.55 -5.21 -13.57
N ILE A 277 -16.14 -4.01 -13.55
CA ILE A 277 -17.61 -3.84 -13.67
C ILE A 277 -18.07 -3.01 -14.87
N GLY A 278 -17.13 -2.50 -15.67
CA GLY A 278 -17.41 -1.64 -16.81
C GLY A 278 -17.57 -0.17 -16.45
N ARG A 279 -17.10 0.70 -17.35
CA ARG A 279 -17.12 2.16 -17.15
C ARG A 279 -18.54 2.73 -16.96
N PRO A 280 -19.56 2.38 -17.77
CA PRO A 280 -20.89 2.97 -17.61
C PRO A 280 -21.47 2.70 -16.22
N ARG A 281 -21.48 1.43 -15.80
CA ARG A 281 -21.95 1.01 -14.48
C ARG A 281 -21.19 1.69 -13.34
N LEU A 282 -19.87 1.81 -13.45
CA LEU A 282 -19.06 2.50 -12.45
C LEU A 282 -19.49 3.97 -12.29
N LEU A 283 -19.71 4.69 -13.39
CA LEU A 283 -20.13 6.09 -13.32
C LEU A 283 -21.53 6.24 -12.74
N ASP A 284 -22.48 5.38 -13.14
CA ASP A 284 -23.84 5.40 -12.59
C ASP A 284 -23.83 5.19 -11.06
N LEU A 285 -23.03 4.22 -10.58
CA LEU A 285 -22.86 3.97 -9.14
C LEU A 285 -22.23 5.17 -8.41
N TYR A 286 -21.32 5.90 -9.05
CA TYR A 286 -20.69 7.07 -8.44
C TYR A 286 -21.63 8.26 -8.38
N GLU A 287 -22.47 8.46 -9.39
CA GLU A 287 -23.52 9.50 -9.35
C GLU A 287 -24.58 9.17 -8.30
N GLU A 288 -24.99 7.90 -8.17
CA GLU A 288 -25.89 7.48 -7.11
C GLU A 288 -25.26 7.63 -5.72
N ALA A 289 -23.99 7.24 -5.54
CA ALA A 289 -23.31 7.43 -4.27
C ALA A 289 -23.25 8.92 -3.86
N LYS A 290 -23.03 9.82 -4.82
CA LYS A 290 -23.09 11.28 -4.57
C LYS A 290 -24.50 11.74 -4.23
N SER A 291 -25.52 11.30 -4.97
CA SER A 291 -26.91 11.70 -4.74
C SER A 291 -27.41 11.27 -3.36
N GLN A 292 -26.96 10.10 -2.88
CA GLN A 292 -27.29 9.54 -1.56
C GLN A 292 -26.37 10.04 -0.44
N GLY A 293 -25.41 10.93 -0.72
CA GLY A 293 -24.54 11.51 0.30
C GLY A 293 -23.50 10.55 0.88
N TYR A 294 -23.06 9.55 0.11
CA TYR A 294 -21.97 8.67 0.53
C TYR A 294 -20.69 9.46 0.74
N ARG A 295 -19.89 9.01 1.70
CA ARG A 295 -18.58 9.56 2.02
C ARG A 295 -17.55 8.87 1.13
N PHE A 296 -16.65 9.65 0.54
CA PHE A 296 -15.61 9.13 -0.36
C PHE A 296 -14.26 9.02 0.38
N PHE A 297 -13.22 8.53 -0.29
CA PHE A 297 -11.85 8.43 0.21
C PHE A 297 -11.62 7.31 1.25
N SER A 298 -10.44 7.34 1.89
CA SER A 298 -9.94 6.23 2.69
C SER A 298 -10.76 5.97 3.96
N TYR A 299 -11.44 6.99 4.49
CA TYR A 299 -12.34 6.89 5.66
C TYR A 299 -13.82 7.07 5.28
N GLY A 300 -14.12 7.06 3.98
CA GLY A 300 -15.48 7.11 3.47
C GLY A 300 -16.18 5.78 3.62
N ASP A 301 -17.24 5.59 2.84
CA ASP A 301 -18.00 4.35 2.78
C ASP A 301 -17.32 3.34 1.83
N ALA A 302 -17.79 2.09 1.89
CA ALA A 302 -17.30 0.99 1.08
C ALA A 302 -18.23 0.68 -0.09
N MET A 303 -17.65 0.14 -1.16
CA MET A 303 -18.33 -0.42 -2.31
C MET A 303 -18.06 -1.94 -2.35
N TRP A 304 -19.13 -2.71 -2.33
CA TRP A 304 -19.12 -4.17 -2.53
C TRP A 304 -19.41 -4.51 -3.99
N ILE A 305 -18.47 -5.18 -4.64
CA ILE A 305 -18.62 -5.73 -5.98
C ILE A 305 -18.73 -7.23 -5.85
N ALA A 306 -19.97 -7.70 -5.93
CA ALA A 306 -20.29 -9.11 -5.89
C ALA A 306 -19.80 -9.83 -7.17
N PRO A 307 -19.52 -11.14 -7.11
CA PRO A 307 -19.10 -11.91 -8.29
C PRO A 307 -20.05 -11.86 -9.48
N GLU A 308 -21.33 -11.71 -9.22
CA GLU A 308 -22.38 -11.59 -10.23
C GLU A 308 -22.30 -10.26 -10.98
N ALA A 309 -21.74 -9.21 -10.35
CA ALA A 309 -21.58 -7.89 -10.93
C ALA A 309 -20.33 -7.76 -11.83
N VAL A 310 -19.38 -8.71 -11.73
CA VAL A 310 -18.17 -8.74 -12.56
C VAL A 310 -18.54 -9.04 -14.02
N LEU A 311 -17.99 -8.27 -14.95
CA LEU A 311 -18.18 -8.45 -16.40
C LEU A 311 -17.80 -9.86 -16.82
N GLU A 312 -18.63 -10.51 -17.63
CA GLU A 312 -18.38 -11.88 -18.10
C GLU A 312 -17.03 -12.02 -18.81
N ALA A 313 -16.69 -11.06 -19.68
CA ALA A 313 -15.40 -11.01 -20.38
C ALA A 313 -14.18 -10.79 -19.46
N ALA A 314 -14.40 -10.33 -18.22
CA ALA A 314 -13.34 -10.07 -17.25
C ALA A 314 -13.15 -11.24 -16.27
N ARG A 315 -14.06 -12.22 -16.21
CA ARG A 315 -14.01 -13.33 -15.24
C ARG A 315 -12.84 -14.30 -15.53
N PRO A 316 -12.28 -14.96 -14.49
CA PRO A 316 -11.34 -16.07 -14.64
C PRO A 316 -11.86 -17.23 -15.49
#